data_AF-A0A7I8K7H0-F1
#
_entry.id   AF-A0A7I8K7H0-F1
#
_cell.length_a   1.000
_cell.length_b   1.000
_cell.length_c   1.000
_cell.angle_alpha   90.00
_cell.angle_beta   90.00
_cell.angle_gamma   90.00
#
_symmetry.space_group_name_H-M   'P 1'
#
loop_
_entity.id
_entity.type
_entity.pdbx_description
1 polymer ?
#
loop_
_entity_poly.entity_id
_entity_poly.type
_entity_poly.pdbx_seq_one_letter_code
_entity_poly.pdbx_strand_id
1 'polypeptide(L)'
;MDAGIALIVTALRTFADVVHVFHIWLQFRLAYISKESLVVGCGKLVWDARAVAAHYVLSPKRFWFDIFVILPMPQVVLWLIVPKLIREGRIKLVVTILLFIFLFQFLPKVYHSIATMRRMQKVTGYIFGTIWWGFALNLAAYFIASHVAGGCWYVLAIQRVASCLRHECEGKNSCGLVPLACSKELCYRIPLPRGLGEYSCNSNLTMAAARKSFPECLQPEGAFPYGIYSWALPVVSADSVSVKILYPIFWGLMTLSTFGNVLEPTSQWMEVVFSIIITLSGLMLFTLLIGNIQVFLHAVMARKRKMQLRCRDMEWWMRRRQLPSRLRQRVRQYEHQRWAAMRGEEEMEMIRDLPQGLRRDIKRHLCLDLIKQVVQINPCVAPPPSPRSLTLFICRLLLGSSQVPLFNNLDDLILDNICDRVKPIVFSKGEKVIREGDPVQRMVFIVRGRLRSSQCLSKGTVATCMLGPGNFLGDELLSWCLRRPFVDRLPTSSATFECVDPAYGFSLDAHDFRYLTEHFRYKFANERLKKTARHYSSNWRTWAAVNIQLAWRRHRVRTRGAAPPPPPESGCSDAERRLRQYAAVFMAIRPHDHLE
;
A
#
# COMPACT_ATOMS: atom_id res chain seq x y z
N MET A 1 -31.69 31.52 -22.26
CA MET A 1 -31.00 30.63 -21.32
C MET A 1 -32.06 29.70 -20.76
N ASP A 2 -31.89 28.38 -20.84
CA ASP A 2 -32.90 27.48 -20.26
C ASP A 2 -32.92 27.64 -18.74
N ALA A 3 -34.05 28.11 -18.21
CA ALA A 3 -34.24 28.39 -16.79
C ALA A 3 -33.90 27.17 -15.91
N GLY A 4 -34.19 25.94 -16.39
CA GLY A 4 -33.85 24.70 -15.69
C GLY A 4 -32.34 24.49 -15.51
N ILE A 5 -31.54 24.74 -16.55
CA ILE A 5 -30.07 24.60 -16.47
C ILE A 5 -29.48 25.67 -15.55
N ALA A 6 -29.98 26.90 -15.64
CA ALA A 6 -29.56 27.99 -14.75
C ALA A 6 -29.86 27.67 -13.29
N LEU A 7 -31.03 27.09 -12.99
CA LEU A 7 -31.40 26.62 -11.66
C LEU A 7 -30.45 25.53 -11.16
N ILE A 8 -30.18 24.50 -11.96
CA ILE A 8 -29.29 23.38 -11.59
C ILE A 8 -27.87 23.89 -11.31
N VAL A 9 -27.32 24.74 -12.19
CA VAL A 9 -25.97 25.32 -12.00
C VAL A 9 -25.92 26.20 -10.75
N THR A 10 -26.99 26.95 -10.47
CA THR A 10 -27.10 27.77 -9.25
C THR A 10 -27.15 26.89 -8.00
N ALA A 11 -27.91 25.79 -8.01
CA ALA A 11 -27.99 24.83 -6.92
C ALA A 11 -26.63 24.15 -6.64
N LEU A 12 -25.92 23.71 -7.69
CA LEU A 12 -24.59 23.10 -7.53
C LEU A 12 -23.56 24.09 -6.99
N ARG A 13 -23.58 25.34 -7.47
CA ARG A 13 -22.66 26.38 -6.98
C ARG A 13 -22.95 26.77 -5.53
N THR A 14 -24.21 26.95 -5.17
CA THR A 14 -24.60 27.28 -3.79
C THR A 14 -24.21 26.17 -2.83
N PHE A 15 -24.38 24.89 -3.22
CA PHE A 15 -23.87 23.77 -2.42
C PHE A 15 -22.34 23.83 -2.22
N ALA A 16 -21.57 24.09 -3.28
CA ALA A 16 -20.12 24.26 -3.16
C ALA A 16 -19.74 25.45 -2.27
N ASP A 17 -20.49 26.56 -2.34
CA ASP A 17 -20.27 27.74 -1.49
C ASP A 17 -20.54 27.40 -0.01
N VAL A 18 -21.56 26.59 0.31
CA VAL A 18 -21.83 26.09 1.67
C VAL A 18 -20.65 25.28 2.23
N VAL A 19 -20.00 24.46 1.41
CA VAL A 19 -18.79 23.72 1.83
C VAL A 19 -17.65 24.68 2.19
N HIS A 20 -17.51 25.78 1.46
CA HIS A 20 -16.52 26.82 1.78
C HIS A 20 -16.88 27.57 3.07
N VAL A 21 -18.17 27.85 3.32
CA VAL A 21 -18.65 28.42 4.60
C VAL A 21 -18.25 27.52 5.75
N PHE A 22 -18.51 26.22 5.61
CA PHE A 22 -18.19 25.23 6.62
C PHE A 22 -16.67 25.16 6.87
N HIS A 23 -15.85 25.27 5.83
CA HIS A 23 -14.39 25.33 5.98
C HIS A 23 -13.93 26.54 6.80
N ILE A 24 -14.47 27.74 6.53
CA ILE A 24 -14.16 28.95 7.32
C ILE A 24 -14.58 28.75 8.78
N TRP A 25 -15.79 28.23 9.01
CA TRP A 25 -16.28 27.92 10.35
C TRP A 25 -15.35 26.96 11.11
N LEU A 26 -14.84 25.93 10.43
CA LEU A 26 -13.84 25.02 11.01
C LEU A 26 -12.53 25.73 11.34
N GLN A 27 -12.04 26.66 10.51
CA GLN A 27 -10.79 27.40 10.80
C GLN A 27 -10.89 28.24 12.08
N PHE A 28 -12.07 28.73 12.45
CA PHE A 28 -12.30 29.41 13.73
C PHE A 28 -12.31 28.46 14.94
N ARG A 29 -12.47 27.15 14.73
CA ARG A 29 -12.55 26.12 15.77
C ARG A 29 -11.30 25.25 15.87
N LEU A 30 -10.45 25.24 14.85
CA LEU A 30 -9.26 24.40 14.78
C LEU A 30 -8.08 25.05 15.50
N ALA A 31 -7.48 24.30 16.42
CA ALA A 31 -6.24 24.71 17.06
C ALA A 31 -5.08 24.82 16.05
N TYR A 32 -4.17 25.74 16.30
CA TYR A 32 -2.97 25.95 15.49
C TYR A 32 -1.70 25.68 16.29
N ILE A 33 -0.63 25.30 15.59
CA ILE A 33 0.70 25.09 16.18
C ILE A 33 1.43 26.43 16.18
N SER A 34 1.95 26.86 17.33
CA SER A 34 2.66 28.15 17.41
C SER A 34 4.03 28.07 16.73
N LYS A 35 4.41 29.11 15.96
CA LYS A 35 5.70 29.15 15.25
C LYS A 35 6.90 29.28 16.20
N GLU A 36 6.72 29.93 17.35
CA GLU A 36 7.77 30.13 18.36
C GLU A 36 8.15 28.82 19.04
N SER A 37 7.18 27.93 19.27
CA SER A 37 7.44 26.61 19.87
C SER A 37 8.05 25.61 18.88
N LEU A 38 7.85 25.81 17.57
CA LEU A 38 8.52 25.04 16.51
C LEU A 38 10.04 25.23 16.51
N VAL A 39 10.55 26.41 16.92
CA VAL A 39 12.00 26.68 17.01
C VAL A 39 12.65 25.89 18.16
N VAL A 40 11.88 25.55 19.20
CA VAL A 40 12.33 24.75 20.36
C VAL A 40 12.09 23.25 20.14
N GLY A 41 11.67 22.84 18.93
CA GLY A 41 11.51 21.43 18.54
C GLY A 41 10.24 20.75 19.06
N CYS A 42 9.41 21.44 19.85
CA CYS A 42 8.14 20.91 20.36
C CYS A 42 7.01 21.88 20.00
N GLY A 43 6.29 21.59 18.92
CA GLY A 43 5.15 22.41 18.50
C GLY A 43 4.03 22.39 19.53
N LYS A 44 3.87 23.47 20.30
CA LYS A 44 2.78 23.65 21.26
C LYS A 44 1.50 24.00 20.51
N LEU A 45 0.45 23.23 20.77
CA LEU A 45 -0.87 23.40 20.19
C LEU A 45 -1.68 24.41 21.02
N VAL A 46 -2.13 25.49 20.38
CA VAL A 46 -2.90 26.57 21.02
C VAL A 46 -4.39 26.36 20.74
N TRP A 47 -5.18 26.21 21.81
CA TRP A 47 -6.61 25.88 21.74
C TRP A 47 -7.54 27.04 22.16
N ASP A 48 -6.97 28.14 22.67
CA ASP A 48 -7.76 29.27 23.17
C ASP A 48 -8.56 29.93 22.04
N ALA A 49 -9.90 29.93 22.17
CA ALA A 49 -10.80 30.37 21.11
C ALA A 49 -10.54 31.82 20.64
N ARG A 50 -10.21 32.72 21.57
CA ARG A 50 -9.86 34.13 21.24
C ARG A 50 -8.54 34.23 20.48
N ALA A 51 -7.54 33.44 20.87
CA ALA A 51 -6.24 33.41 20.20
C ALA A 51 -6.33 32.80 18.81
N VAL A 52 -7.11 31.72 18.64
CA VAL A 52 -7.39 31.08 17.33
C VAL A 52 -8.10 32.06 16.40
N ALA A 53 -9.17 32.71 16.87
CA ALA A 53 -9.93 33.68 16.07
C ALA A 53 -9.06 34.89 15.67
N ALA A 54 -8.31 35.47 16.61
CA ALA A 54 -7.40 36.58 16.34
C ALA A 54 -6.31 36.16 15.34
N HIS A 55 -5.70 34.99 15.52
CA HIS A 55 -4.66 34.48 14.62
C HIS A 55 -5.18 34.29 13.18
N TYR A 56 -6.40 33.78 13.03
CA TYR A 56 -6.99 33.57 11.72
C TYR A 56 -7.35 34.90 11.03
N VAL A 57 -8.03 35.82 11.73
CA VAL A 57 -8.46 37.12 11.18
C VAL A 57 -7.27 38.04 10.87
N LEU A 58 -6.28 38.08 11.76
CA LEU A 58 -5.07 38.89 11.59
C LEU A 58 -4.10 38.32 10.55
N SER A 59 -4.38 37.15 9.97
CA SER A 59 -3.60 36.57 8.87
C SER A 59 -4.19 37.03 7.52
N PRO A 60 -3.74 38.17 6.95
CA PRO A 60 -4.43 38.80 5.83
C PRO A 60 -4.47 37.91 4.58
N LYS A 61 -3.47 37.05 4.38
CA LYS A 61 -3.40 36.15 3.22
C LYS A 61 -4.38 34.97 3.27
N ARG A 62 -4.96 34.65 4.43
CA ARG A 62 -5.88 33.50 4.58
C ARG A 62 -7.32 33.98 4.68
N PHE A 63 -7.62 34.79 5.69
CA PHE A 63 -9.00 35.19 5.97
C PHE A 63 -9.65 35.98 4.83
N TRP A 64 -8.97 37.00 4.29
CA TRP A 64 -9.51 37.80 3.19
C TRP A 64 -9.63 37.01 1.89
N PHE A 65 -8.73 36.05 1.65
CA PHE A 65 -8.83 35.17 0.51
C PHE A 65 -10.02 34.22 0.64
N ASP A 66 -10.25 33.65 1.82
CA ASP A 66 -11.38 32.77 2.09
C ASP A 66 -12.72 33.53 1.95
N ILE A 67 -12.80 34.78 2.41
CA ILE A 67 -13.95 35.67 2.19
C ILE A 67 -14.16 35.96 0.71
N PHE A 68 -13.10 36.34 -0.02
CA PHE A 68 -13.23 36.64 -1.45
C PHE A 68 -13.78 35.45 -2.23
N VAL A 69 -13.27 34.25 -1.92
CA VAL A 69 -13.69 32.99 -2.53
C VAL A 69 -15.16 32.68 -2.24
N ILE A 70 -15.74 33.08 -1.10
CA ILE A 70 -17.11 32.70 -0.75
C ILE A 70 -18.21 33.54 -1.42
N LEU A 71 -17.86 34.71 -1.95
CA LEU A 71 -18.83 35.64 -2.50
C LEU A 71 -19.65 34.98 -3.64
N PRO A 72 -20.98 35.13 -3.67
CA PRO A 72 -21.84 34.56 -4.71
C PRO A 72 -22.02 35.51 -5.92
N MET A 73 -20.95 36.19 -6.35
CA MET A 73 -21.05 37.14 -7.47
C MET A 73 -21.51 36.51 -8.80
N PRO A 74 -21.22 35.25 -9.19
CA PRO A 74 -21.73 34.67 -10.43
C PRO A 74 -23.24 34.48 -10.37
N GLN A 75 -23.81 34.14 -9.20
CA GLN A 75 -25.25 34.00 -9.02
C GLN A 75 -25.95 35.37 -9.16
N VAL A 76 -25.41 36.41 -8.50
CA VAL A 76 -25.93 37.79 -8.60
C VAL A 76 -25.90 38.28 -10.04
N VAL A 77 -24.79 38.10 -10.74
CA VAL A 77 -24.65 38.56 -12.13
C VAL A 77 -25.57 37.79 -13.07
N LEU A 78 -25.64 36.46 -12.95
CA LEU A 78 -26.44 35.61 -13.83
C LEU A 78 -27.94 35.91 -13.74
N TRP A 79 -28.46 36.16 -12.53
CA TRP A 79 -29.89 36.37 -12.31
C TRP A 79 -30.34 37.84 -12.39
N LEU A 80 -29.49 38.81 -12.02
CA LEU A 80 -29.88 40.22 -11.97
C LEU A 80 -29.30 41.06 -13.12
N ILE A 81 -28.01 40.88 -13.44
CA ILE A 81 -27.28 41.78 -14.34
C ILE A 81 -27.40 41.32 -15.80
N VAL A 82 -27.20 40.03 -16.06
CA VAL A 82 -27.24 39.45 -17.41
C VAL A 82 -28.59 39.67 -18.10
N PRO A 83 -29.75 39.40 -17.47
CA PRO A 83 -31.05 39.62 -18.12
C PRO A 83 -31.30 41.09 -18.47
N LYS A 84 -30.88 42.01 -17.60
CA LYS A 84 -31.00 43.47 -17.82
C LYS A 84 -30.16 43.93 -19.01
N LEU A 85 -28.90 43.53 -19.08
CA LEU A 85 -27.98 43.91 -20.15
C LEU A 85 -28.31 43.27 -21.50
N ILE A 86 -28.87 42.06 -21.51
CA ILE A 86 -29.38 41.42 -22.72
C ILE A 86 -30.57 42.21 -23.28
N ARG A 87 -31.48 42.68 -22.40
CA ARG A 87 -32.61 43.54 -22.80
C ARG A 87 -32.17 44.88 -23.39
N GLU A 88 -31.05 45.41 -22.92
CA GLU A 88 -30.40 46.63 -23.45
C GLU A 88 -29.53 46.38 -24.71
N GLY A 89 -29.46 45.14 -25.21
CA GLY A 89 -28.71 44.79 -26.42
C GLY A 89 -27.17 44.82 -26.26
N ARG A 90 -26.64 44.93 -25.04
CA ARG A 90 -25.19 45.07 -24.78
C ARG A 90 -24.48 43.71 -24.66
N ILE A 91 -24.61 42.84 -25.67
CA ILE A 91 -24.10 41.46 -25.64
C ILE A 91 -22.57 41.39 -25.43
N LYS A 92 -21.79 42.27 -26.08
CA LYS A 92 -20.33 42.34 -25.89
C LYS A 92 -19.97 42.57 -24.41
N LEU A 93 -20.69 43.46 -23.72
CA LEU A 93 -20.47 43.77 -22.31
C LEU A 93 -20.87 42.61 -21.39
N VAL A 94 -21.96 41.90 -21.71
CA VAL A 94 -22.37 40.67 -21.01
C VAL A 94 -21.28 39.61 -21.06
N VAL A 95 -20.78 39.31 -22.26
CA VAL A 95 -19.73 38.31 -22.50
C VAL A 95 -18.44 38.70 -21.77
N THR A 96 -18.04 39.98 -21.82
CA THR A 96 -16.87 40.48 -21.08
C THR A 96 -17.04 40.34 -19.56
N ILE A 97 -18.21 40.68 -19.00
CA ILE A 97 -18.50 40.50 -17.57
C ILE A 97 -18.42 39.02 -17.19
N LEU A 98 -18.99 38.12 -17.99
CA LEU A 98 -18.94 36.67 -17.74
C LEU A 98 -17.51 36.13 -17.75
N LEU A 99 -16.67 36.60 -18.67
CA LEU A 99 -15.25 36.23 -18.73
C LEU A 99 -14.48 36.72 -17.50
N PHE A 100 -14.72 37.95 -17.04
CA PHE A 100 -14.09 38.49 -15.83
C PHE A 100 -14.50 37.74 -14.57
N ILE A 101 -15.79 37.41 -14.42
CA ILE A 101 -16.29 36.60 -13.30
C ILE A 101 -15.66 35.21 -13.31
N PHE A 102 -15.56 34.61 -14.50
CA PHE A 102 -14.89 33.32 -14.64
C PHE A 102 -13.42 33.39 -14.20
N LEU A 103 -12.67 34.39 -14.65
CA LEU A 103 -11.26 34.57 -14.28
C LEU A 103 -11.08 34.84 -12.78
N PHE A 104 -11.81 35.82 -12.24
CA PHE A 104 -11.57 36.32 -10.89
C PHE A 104 -12.29 35.54 -9.79
N GLN A 105 -13.23 34.66 -10.12
CA GLN A 105 -13.99 33.95 -9.09
C GLN A 105 -13.95 32.45 -9.21
N PHE A 106 -14.11 31.91 -10.42
CA PHE A 106 -14.03 30.46 -10.61
C PHE A 106 -12.60 29.96 -10.38
N LEU A 107 -11.58 30.61 -10.94
CA LEU A 107 -10.18 30.16 -10.74
C LEU A 107 -9.74 30.22 -9.28
N PRO A 108 -9.99 31.30 -8.50
CA PRO A 108 -9.65 31.32 -7.08
C PRO A 108 -10.44 30.28 -6.25
N LYS A 109 -11.73 30.04 -6.56
CA LYS A 109 -12.52 28.96 -5.93
C LYS A 109 -11.92 27.58 -6.17
N VAL A 110 -11.53 27.28 -7.40
CA VAL A 110 -10.86 26.02 -7.78
C VAL A 110 -9.51 25.90 -7.08
N TYR A 111 -8.69 26.94 -7.11
CA TYR A 111 -7.39 26.96 -6.45
C TYR A 111 -7.53 26.72 -4.94
N HIS A 112 -8.45 27.43 -4.28
CA HIS A 112 -8.75 27.25 -2.86
C HIS A 112 -9.18 25.81 -2.55
N SER A 113 -10.08 25.25 -3.36
CA SER A 113 -10.55 23.86 -3.21
C SER A 113 -9.41 22.85 -3.33
N ILE A 114 -8.57 22.97 -4.37
CA ILE A 114 -7.41 22.08 -4.58
C ILE A 114 -6.37 22.24 -3.46
N ALA A 115 -6.09 23.46 -3.04
CA ALA A 115 -5.15 23.74 -1.95
C ALA A 115 -5.64 23.13 -0.62
N THR A 116 -6.94 23.25 -0.34
CA THR A 116 -7.58 22.64 0.83
C THR A 116 -7.49 21.12 0.77
N MET A 117 -7.84 20.50 -0.37
CA MET A 117 -7.70 19.05 -0.57
C MET A 117 -6.26 18.57 -0.35
N ARG A 118 -5.26 19.27 -0.92
CA ARG A 118 -3.84 18.94 -0.72
C ARG A 118 -3.39 19.08 0.74
N ARG A 119 -3.92 20.05 1.49
CA ARG A 119 -3.63 20.17 2.93
C ARG A 119 -4.22 19.01 3.71
N MET A 120 -5.44 18.59 3.39
CA MET A 120 -6.11 17.46 4.05
C MET A 120 -5.42 16.11 3.79
N GLN A 121 -4.69 15.95 2.67
CA GLN A 121 -3.86 14.76 2.42
C GLN A 121 -2.88 14.45 3.56
N LYS A 122 -2.37 15.49 4.25
CA LYS A 122 -1.42 15.32 5.36
C LYS A 122 -2.06 14.87 6.67
N VAL A 123 -3.36 15.14 6.85
CA VAL A 123 -4.08 14.89 8.11
C VAL A 123 -4.85 13.57 8.02
N THR A 124 -5.58 13.36 6.93
CA THR A 124 -6.38 12.16 6.67
C THR A 124 -5.60 11.18 5.79
N GLY A 125 -4.40 10.80 6.22
CA GLY A 125 -3.46 9.96 5.44
C GLY A 125 -4.02 8.57 5.06
N TYR A 126 -5.00 8.03 5.79
CA TYR A 126 -5.64 6.76 5.43
C TYR A 126 -6.58 6.89 4.20
N ILE A 127 -7.34 7.99 4.10
CA ILE A 127 -8.30 8.22 3.01
C ILE A 127 -7.61 8.93 1.84
N PHE A 128 -6.79 9.93 2.13
CA PHE A 128 -6.18 10.84 1.16
C PHE A 128 -4.67 10.65 0.95
N GLY A 129 -4.02 9.78 1.73
CA GLY A 129 -2.61 9.41 1.57
C GLY A 129 -2.38 8.18 0.71
N THR A 130 -3.43 7.64 0.08
CA THR A 130 -3.23 6.64 -0.97
C THR A 130 -2.49 7.30 -2.13
N ILE A 131 -1.50 6.58 -2.67
CA ILE A 131 -0.62 7.09 -3.74
C ILE A 131 -1.46 7.59 -4.95
N TRP A 132 -2.64 7.00 -5.15
CA TRP A 132 -3.61 7.34 -6.19
C TRP A 132 -4.21 8.75 -6.11
N TRP A 133 -4.37 9.33 -4.93
CA TRP A 133 -4.97 10.66 -4.81
C TRP A 133 -4.11 11.77 -5.42
N GLY A 134 -2.79 11.65 -5.33
CA GLY A 134 -1.87 12.60 -5.99
C GLY A 134 -2.05 12.59 -7.51
N PHE A 135 -2.18 11.40 -8.11
CA PHE A 135 -2.48 11.25 -9.53
C PHE A 135 -3.84 11.84 -9.89
N ALA A 136 -4.90 11.50 -9.14
CA ALA A 136 -6.24 12.00 -9.40
C ALA A 136 -6.34 13.53 -9.31
N LEU A 137 -5.69 14.16 -8.34
CA LEU A 137 -5.67 15.62 -8.21
C LEU A 137 -4.93 16.32 -9.37
N ASN A 138 -3.83 15.75 -9.84
CA ASN A 138 -3.11 16.30 -11.00
C ASN A 138 -3.92 16.15 -12.28
N LEU A 139 -4.58 15.01 -12.47
CA LEU A 139 -5.48 14.79 -13.60
C LEU A 139 -6.71 15.70 -13.54
N ALA A 140 -7.33 15.87 -12.37
CA ALA A 140 -8.44 16.79 -12.17
C ALA A 140 -8.03 18.24 -12.47
N ALA A 141 -6.86 18.68 -12.01
CA ALA A 141 -6.35 20.02 -12.34
C ALA A 141 -6.18 20.21 -13.86
N TYR A 142 -5.70 19.18 -14.56
CA TYR A 142 -5.58 19.20 -16.03
C TYR A 142 -6.95 19.30 -16.72
N PHE A 143 -7.93 18.47 -16.33
CA PHE A 143 -9.29 18.56 -16.87
C PHE A 143 -9.97 19.90 -16.60
N ILE A 144 -9.74 20.49 -15.42
CA ILE A 144 -10.27 21.81 -15.09
C ILE A 144 -9.62 22.88 -15.97
N ALA A 145 -8.30 22.83 -16.19
CA ALA A 145 -7.62 23.75 -17.11
C ALA A 145 -8.17 23.63 -18.54
N SER A 146 -8.42 22.42 -19.03
CA SER A 146 -9.04 22.20 -20.34
C SER A 146 -10.46 22.74 -20.43
N HIS A 147 -11.27 22.54 -19.39
CA HIS A 147 -12.60 23.15 -19.31
C HIS A 147 -12.54 24.68 -19.34
N VAL A 148 -11.56 25.28 -18.65
CA VAL A 148 -11.33 26.73 -18.63
C VAL A 148 -10.93 27.25 -20.00
N ALA A 149 -9.95 26.61 -20.64
CA ALA A 149 -9.49 26.99 -21.97
C ALA A 149 -10.61 26.88 -23.02
N GLY A 150 -11.36 25.78 -22.99
CA GLY A 150 -12.52 25.54 -23.86
C GLY A 150 -13.65 26.54 -23.63
N GLY A 151 -13.97 26.84 -22.37
CA GLY A 151 -14.97 27.85 -22.01
C GLY A 151 -14.61 29.24 -22.53
N CYS A 152 -13.36 29.67 -22.36
CA CYS A 152 -12.87 30.94 -22.92
C CYS A 152 -12.98 30.96 -24.44
N TRP A 153 -12.58 29.87 -25.12
CA TRP A 153 -12.70 29.75 -26.57
C TRP A 153 -14.16 29.84 -27.04
N TYR A 154 -15.09 29.15 -26.39
CA TYR A 154 -16.51 29.19 -26.75
C TYR A 154 -17.13 30.58 -26.56
N VAL A 155 -16.79 31.25 -25.45
CA VAL A 155 -17.28 32.62 -25.15
C VAL A 155 -16.73 33.64 -26.15
N LEU A 156 -15.44 33.53 -26.51
CA LEU A 156 -14.82 34.37 -27.54
C LEU A 156 -15.36 34.07 -28.94
N ALA A 157 -15.71 32.82 -29.24
CA ALA A 157 -16.38 32.45 -30.49
C ALA A 157 -17.75 33.13 -30.60
N ILE A 158 -18.55 33.14 -29.53
CA ILE A 158 -19.84 33.87 -29.50
C ILE A 158 -19.60 35.38 -29.75
N GLN A 159 -18.55 35.97 -29.17
CA GLN A 159 -18.19 37.36 -29.43
C GLN A 159 -17.80 37.61 -30.89
N ARG A 160 -17.12 36.64 -31.53
CA ARG A 160 -16.73 36.71 -32.94
C ARG A 160 -17.94 36.61 -33.86
N VAL A 161 -18.85 35.67 -33.61
CA VAL A 161 -20.14 35.54 -34.34
C VAL A 161 -20.99 36.80 -34.18
N ALA A 162 -21.09 37.36 -32.96
CA ALA A 162 -21.79 38.63 -32.74
C ALA A 162 -21.16 39.81 -33.48
N SER A 163 -19.84 39.76 -33.76
CA SER A 163 -19.16 40.78 -34.56
C SER A 163 -19.45 40.62 -36.06
N CYS A 164 -19.54 39.39 -36.58
CA CYS A 164 -20.02 39.13 -37.95
C CYS A 164 -21.44 39.65 -38.16
N LEU A 165 -22.36 39.30 -37.25
CA LEU A 165 -23.76 39.74 -37.34
C LEU A 165 -23.89 41.26 -37.32
N ARG A 166 -23.02 41.95 -36.55
CA ARG A 166 -22.99 43.41 -36.52
C ARG A 166 -22.47 44.00 -37.83
N HIS A 167 -21.43 43.42 -38.41
CA HIS A 167 -20.86 43.84 -39.68
C HIS A 167 -21.89 43.75 -40.83
N GLU A 168 -22.60 42.63 -40.94
CA GLU A 168 -23.67 42.44 -41.95
C GLU A 168 -24.88 43.38 -41.74
N CYS A 169 -25.16 43.73 -40.49
CA CYS A 169 -26.24 44.63 -40.11
C CYS A 169 -25.89 46.10 -40.40
N GLU A 170 -24.63 46.52 -40.23
CA GLU A 170 -24.14 47.86 -40.61
C GLU A 170 -24.11 48.05 -42.13
N GLY A 171 -23.95 46.98 -42.92
CA GLY A 171 -23.99 47.01 -44.39
C GLY A 171 -25.39 47.15 -45.01
N LYS A 172 -26.48 47.02 -44.23
CA LYS A 172 -27.87 47.11 -44.71
C LYS A 172 -28.62 48.23 -43.97
N ASN A 173 -29.04 49.27 -44.69
CA ASN A 173 -29.67 50.51 -44.16
C ASN A 173 -30.95 50.35 -43.32
N SER A 174 -31.45 49.13 -43.11
CA SER A 174 -32.71 48.83 -42.41
C SER A 174 -32.52 47.90 -41.21
N CYS A 175 -31.45 48.12 -40.43
CA CYS A 175 -31.17 47.36 -39.21
C CYS A 175 -31.39 48.25 -37.97
N GLY A 176 -32.62 48.74 -37.78
CA GLY A 176 -32.99 49.50 -36.60
C GLY A 176 -33.16 48.60 -35.37
N LEU A 177 -32.22 48.67 -34.43
CA LEU A 177 -32.36 48.34 -33.01
C LEU A 177 -33.12 47.03 -32.64
N VAL A 178 -33.01 45.98 -33.45
CA VAL A 178 -33.46 44.65 -33.04
C VAL A 178 -32.38 44.08 -32.12
N PRO A 179 -32.70 43.70 -30.87
CA PRO A 179 -31.72 43.07 -30.00
C PRO A 179 -31.25 41.78 -30.70
N LEU A 180 -29.94 41.59 -30.83
CA LEU A 180 -29.34 40.28 -31.18
C LEU A 180 -29.66 39.18 -30.13
N ALA A 181 -30.59 39.44 -29.20
CA ALA A 181 -31.11 38.49 -28.25
C ALA A 181 -32.31 37.78 -28.87
N CYS A 182 -32.23 36.45 -28.97
CA CYS A 182 -33.40 35.62 -29.21
C CYS A 182 -34.36 35.80 -28.01
N SER A 183 -35.42 36.60 -28.15
CA SER A 183 -36.46 36.76 -27.13
C SER A 183 -37.41 35.56 -27.15
N LYS A 184 -36.97 34.44 -26.55
CA LYS A 184 -37.90 33.44 -26.02
C LYS A 184 -38.14 33.71 -24.54
N GLU A 185 -38.64 34.89 -24.16
CA GLU A 185 -39.15 35.13 -22.81
C GLU A 185 -40.14 36.32 -22.86
N LEU A 186 -41.43 36.03 -23.12
CA LEU A 186 -42.57 36.36 -22.25
C LEU A 186 -43.92 35.95 -22.88
N CYS A 187 -44.06 34.69 -23.32
CA CYS A 187 -45.38 34.07 -23.55
C CYS A 187 -45.63 33.03 -22.44
N TYR A 188 -45.58 33.44 -21.17
CA TYR A 188 -46.17 32.64 -20.11
C TYR A 188 -47.68 32.82 -20.17
N ARG A 189 -48.41 31.72 -20.43
CA ARG A 189 -49.83 31.63 -20.11
C ARG A 189 -49.99 31.81 -18.61
N ILE A 190 -50.36 33.01 -18.17
CA ILE A 190 -50.98 33.23 -16.87
C ILE A 190 -52.48 33.03 -17.08
N PRO A 191 -53.14 32.05 -16.43
CA PRO A 191 -54.60 31.97 -16.47
C PRO A 191 -55.16 32.94 -15.42
N LEU A 192 -55.60 34.13 -15.84
CA LEU A 192 -56.50 34.99 -15.05
C LEU A 192 -57.72 35.37 -15.93
N PRO A 193 -58.89 35.70 -15.33
CA PRO A 193 -60.18 35.42 -15.92
C PRO A 193 -60.57 36.43 -17.01
N ARG A 194 -61.42 35.91 -17.90
CA ARG A 194 -62.09 36.53 -19.05
C ARG A 194 -62.24 38.06 -18.99
N GLY A 195 -61.70 38.72 -20.01
CA GLY A 195 -62.29 39.93 -20.60
C GLY A 195 -61.38 41.16 -20.65
N LEU A 196 -60.40 41.19 -21.56
CA LEU A 196 -60.05 42.36 -22.40
C LEU A 196 -58.87 42.02 -23.35
N GLY A 197 -59.05 42.24 -24.66
CA GLY A 197 -57.99 42.59 -25.64
C GLY A 197 -56.92 41.54 -25.99
N GLU A 198 -57.11 40.87 -27.12
CA GLU A 198 -56.12 40.04 -27.81
C GLU A 198 -55.04 40.91 -28.49
N TYR A 199 -53.84 41.02 -27.91
CA TYR A 199 -52.69 41.64 -28.58
C TYR A 199 -51.89 40.57 -29.34
N SER A 200 -52.04 40.58 -30.66
CA SER A 200 -51.28 39.75 -31.61
C SER A 200 -49.85 40.29 -31.81
N CYS A 201 -48.85 39.44 -31.62
CA CYS A 201 -47.44 39.71 -31.96
C CYS A 201 -47.22 39.64 -33.48
N ASN A 202 -47.68 40.63 -34.23
CA ASN A 202 -47.37 40.78 -35.66
C ASN A 202 -46.27 41.82 -35.87
N SER A 203 -45.01 41.37 -35.98
CA SER A 203 -43.89 42.17 -36.48
C SER A 203 -43.10 41.39 -37.53
N ASN A 204 -43.67 41.27 -38.73
CA ASN A 204 -43.11 40.46 -39.83
C ASN A 204 -42.11 41.20 -40.76
N LEU A 205 -41.92 42.52 -40.63
CA LEU A 205 -41.10 43.27 -41.61
C LEU A 205 -39.62 43.44 -41.22
N THR A 206 -39.28 43.47 -39.92
CA THR A 206 -37.89 43.60 -39.44
C THR A 206 -37.22 42.26 -39.11
N MET A 207 -38.00 41.22 -38.82
CA MET A 207 -37.51 39.87 -38.54
C MET A 207 -37.05 39.11 -39.80
N ALA A 208 -37.52 39.48 -40.99
CA ALA A 208 -37.15 38.81 -42.25
C ALA A 208 -35.70 39.10 -42.69
N ALA A 209 -35.19 40.30 -42.43
CA ALA A 209 -33.81 40.67 -42.75
C ALA A 209 -32.79 39.98 -41.82
N ALA A 210 -33.09 39.91 -40.51
CA ALA A 210 -32.28 39.18 -39.54
C ALA A 210 -32.30 37.66 -39.79
N ARG A 211 -33.43 37.11 -40.26
CA ARG A 211 -33.56 35.68 -40.62
C ARG A 211 -32.77 35.28 -41.88
N LYS A 212 -32.44 36.25 -42.75
CA LYS A 212 -31.59 36.05 -43.94
C LYS A 212 -30.09 36.22 -43.67
N SER A 213 -29.66 37.04 -42.71
CA SER A 213 -28.24 37.25 -42.37
C SER A 213 -27.69 36.25 -41.33
N PHE A 214 -28.57 35.69 -40.49
CA PHE A 214 -28.18 34.71 -39.47
C PHE A 214 -27.57 33.40 -40.02
N PRO A 215 -28.05 32.83 -41.15
CA PRO A 215 -27.45 31.64 -41.76
C PRO A 215 -26.06 31.90 -42.34
N GLU A 216 -25.80 33.11 -42.83
CA GLU A 216 -24.57 33.48 -43.56
C GLU A 216 -23.35 33.56 -42.63
N CYS A 217 -23.53 34.13 -41.43
CA CYS A 217 -22.49 34.13 -40.38
C CYS A 217 -22.28 32.76 -39.71
N LEU A 218 -23.17 31.78 -39.89
CA LEU A 218 -23.04 30.45 -39.28
C LEU A 218 -22.59 29.36 -40.27
N GLN A 219 -22.37 29.72 -41.53
CA GLN A 219 -21.84 28.82 -42.55
C GLN A 219 -20.31 28.77 -42.49
N PRO A 220 -19.69 27.58 -42.58
CA PRO A 220 -18.23 27.43 -42.56
C PRO A 220 -17.54 28.03 -43.79
N GLU A 221 -18.25 28.21 -44.91
CA GLU A 221 -17.73 28.77 -46.18
C GLU A 221 -17.99 30.28 -46.34
N GLY A 222 -18.41 30.98 -45.28
CA GLY A 222 -18.68 32.42 -45.32
C GLY A 222 -17.41 33.27 -45.51
N ALA A 223 -17.55 34.45 -46.12
CA ALA A 223 -16.45 35.39 -46.38
C ALA A 223 -15.84 36.02 -45.10
N PHE A 224 -16.48 35.84 -43.93
CA PHE A 224 -16.00 36.44 -42.68
C PHE A 224 -14.86 35.62 -42.06
N PRO A 225 -13.70 36.22 -41.74
CA PRO A 225 -12.55 35.49 -41.23
C PRO A 225 -12.75 35.08 -39.76
N TYR A 226 -13.03 33.80 -39.52
CA TYR A 226 -13.25 33.27 -38.16
C TYR A 226 -12.00 32.78 -37.43
N GLY A 227 -10.91 32.47 -38.15
CA GLY A 227 -9.64 31.99 -37.58
C GLY A 227 -9.82 30.78 -36.65
N ILE A 228 -9.28 30.85 -35.43
CA ILE A 228 -9.33 29.79 -34.42
C ILE A 228 -10.77 29.43 -33.97
N TYR A 229 -11.75 30.28 -34.28
CA TYR A 229 -13.16 30.08 -33.91
C TYR A 229 -13.98 29.41 -35.01
N SER A 230 -13.38 29.10 -36.17
CA SER A 230 -14.07 28.43 -37.28
C SER A 230 -14.75 27.12 -36.86
N TRP A 231 -14.06 26.30 -36.05
CA TRP A 231 -14.59 25.04 -35.52
C TRP A 231 -15.71 25.22 -34.49
N ALA A 232 -15.91 26.45 -33.98
CA ALA A 232 -16.99 26.74 -33.05
C ALA A 232 -18.34 26.98 -33.76
N LEU A 233 -18.34 27.30 -35.05
CA LEU A 233 -19.55 27.63 -35.82
C LEU A 233 -20.65 26.56 -35.71
N PRO A 234 -20.39 25.26 -35.99
CA PRO A 234 -21.40 24.22 -35.84
C PRO A 234 -21.81 23.98 -34.37
N VAL A 235 -20.94 24.31 -33.41
CA VAL A 235 -21.22 24.16 -31.97
C VAL A 235 -22.13 25.29 -31.46
N VAL A 236 -21.93 26.51 -31.97
CA VAL A 236 -22.76 27.69 -31.63
C VAL A 236 -24.17 27.52 -32.20
N SER A 237 -24.29 26.97 -33.41
CA SER A 237 -25.59 26.73 -34.07
C SER A 237 -26.32 25.48 -33.59
N ALA A 238 -25.65 24.55 -32.88
CA ALA A 238 -26.27 23.34 -32.36
C ALA A 238 -27.39 23.66 -31.35
N ASP A 239 -28.53 22.97 -31.45
CA ASP A 239 -29.62 23.12 -30.47
C ASP A 239 -29.34 22.40 -29.15
N SER A 240 -28.50 21.36 -29.18
CA SER A 240 -28.25 20.53 -27.99
C SER A 240 -27.26 21.18 -27.01
N VAL A 241 -27.66 21.23 -25.75
CA VAL A 241 -26.83 21.72 -24.64
C VAL A 241 -25.60 20.83 -24.45
N SER A 242 -25.74 19.52 -24.63
CA SER A 242 -24.63 18.57 -24.51
C SER A 242 -23.50 18.86 -25.49
N VAL A 243 -23.82 19.20 -26.75
CA VAL A 243 -22.80 19.60 -27.74
C VAL A 243 -22.10 20.89 -27.30
N LYS A 244 -22.86 21.89 -26.82
CA LYS A 244 -22.30 23.15 -26.31
C LYS A 244 -21.42 23.00 -25.05
N ILE A 245 -21.51 21.89 -24.32
CA ILE A 245 -20.66 21.60 -23.16
C ILE A 245 -19.46 20.70 -23.53
N LEU A 246 -19.71 19.60 -24.26
CA LEU A 246 -18.71 18.59 -24.53
C LEU A 246 -17.66 19.04 -25.55
N TYR A 247 -18.06 19.77 -26.60
CA TYR A 247 -17.14 20.22 -27.64
C TYR A 247 -16.09 21.21 -27.12
N PRO A 248 -16.45 22.25 -26.33
CA PRO A 248 -15.44 23.12 -25.73
C PRO A 248 -14.46 22.37 -24.82
N ILE A 249 -14.93 21.41 -24.03
CA ILE A 249 -14.05 20.57 -23.20
C ILE A 249 -13.10 19.76 -24.07
N PHE A 250 -13.61 19.14 -25.14
CA PHE A 250 -12.80 18.39 -26.10
C PHE A 250 -11.75 19.28 -26.77
N TRP A 251 -12.14 20.46 -27.24
CA TRP A 251 -11.23 21.43 -27.83
C TRP A 251 -10.13 21.84 -26.84
N GLY A 252 -10.49 22.16 -25.59
CA GLY A 252 -9.52 22.51 -24.56
C GLY A 252 -8.59 21.36 -24.16
N LEU A 253 -9.05 20.11 -24.22
CA LEU A 253 -8.21 18.92 -24.00
C LEU A 253 -7.20 18.74 -25.13
N MET A 254 -7.65 18.85 -26.38
CA MET A 254 -6.81 18.76 -27.57
C MET A 254 -5.73 19.86 -27.55
N THR A 255 -6.12 21.12 -27.37
CA THR A 255 -5.17 22.25 -27.43
C THR A 255 -4.16 22.23 -26.28
N LEU A 256 -4.59 21.95 -25.04
CA LEU A 256 -3.66 21.89 -23.90
C LEU A 256 -2.78 20.64 -23.91
N SER A 257 -3.21 19.53 -24.53
CA SER A 257 -2.36 18.33 -24.69
C SER A 257 -1.35 18.48 -25.82
N THR A 258 -1.39 19.61 -26.53
CA THR A 258 -0.63 19.86 -27.76
C THR A 258 -0.92 18.87 -28.89
N PHE A 259 -2.02 18.11 -28.77
CA PHE A 259 -2.46 17.13 -29.75
C PHE A 259 -3.42 17.81 -30.74
N GLY A 260 -3.05 17.90 -32.01
CA GLY A 260 -3.93 18.47 -33.06
C GLY A 260 -4.02 20.00 -33.10
N ASN A 261 -2.95 20.72 -32.75
CA ASN A 261 -2.89 22.18 -32.76
C ASN A 261 -2.83 22.78 -34.18
N VAL A 262 -3.96 22.81 -34.89
CA VAL A 262 -4.11 23.73 -36.02
C VAL A 262 -4.80 24.99 -35.49
N LEU A 263 -4.04 25.78 -34.72
CA LEU A 263 -4.45 27.12 -34.33
C LEU A 263 -4.05 28.07 -35.45
N GLU A 264 -5.01 28.48 -36.27
CA GLU A 264 -4.83 29.45 -37.35
C GLU A 264 -5.45 30.80 -36.94
N PRO A 265 -4.73 31.65 -36.19
CA PRO A 265 -5.25 32.94 -35.77
C PRO A 265 -5.39 33.91 -36.93
N THR A 266 -6.43 34.74 -36.91
CA THR A 266 -6.53 35.90 -37.82
C THR A 266 -5.53 37.00 -37.43
N SER A 267 -5.48 38.09 -38.20
CA SER A 267 -4.69 39.30 -37.88
C SER A 267 -5.14 40.05 -36.62
N GLN A 268 -6.16 39.57 -35.91
CA GLN A 268 -6.62 40.18 -34.66
C GLN A 268 -5.67 39.88 -33.49
N TRP A 269 -5.06 40.92 -32.92
CA TRP A 269 -4.08 40.81 -31.83
C TRP A 269 -4.58 40.01 -30.60
N MET A 270 -5.84 40.16 -30.20
CA MET A 270 -6.43 39.40 -29.07
C MET A 270 -6.42 37.88 -29.30
N GLU A 271 -6.61 37.45 -30.55
CA GLU A 271 -6.62 36.04 -30.95
C GLU A 271 -5.22 35.46 -30.94
N VAL A 272 -4.25 36.22 -31.44
CA VAL A 272 -2.82 35.87 -31.42
C VAL A 272 -2.31 35.75 -29.98
N VAL A 273 -2.61 36.73 -29.11
CA VAL A 273 -2.20 36.69 -27.70
C VAL A 273 -2.84 35.50 -26.96
N PHE A 274 -4.13 35.24 -27.19
CA PHE A 274 -4.80 34.06 -26.61
C PHE A 274 -4.15 32.75 -27.09
N SER A 275 -3.80 32.66 -28.37
CA SER A 275 -3.14 31.49 -28.97
C SER A 275 -1.72 31.27 -28.40
N ILE A 276 -0.96 32.34 -28.15
CA ILE A 276 0.35 32.24 -27.48
C ILE A 276 0.19 31.76 -26.03
N ILE A 277 -0.77 32.30 -25.28
CA ILE A 277 -1.01 31.93 -23.89
C ILE A 277 -1.45 30.46 -23.77
N ILE A 278 -2.39 30.01 -24.62
CA ILE A 278 -2.91 28.65 -24.54
C ILE A 278 -1.86 27.60 -24.95
N THR A 279 -1.01 27.91 -25.94
CA THR A 279 0.07 27.00 -26.37
C THR A 279 1.17 26.89 -25.31
N LEU A 280 1.62 28.01 -24.73
CA LEU A 280 2.62 28.01 -23.66
C LEU A 280 2.10 27.32 -22.39
N SER A 281 0.85 27.62 -21.98
CA SER A 281 0.24 26.99 -20.82
C SER A 281 -0.04 25.51 -21.04
N GLY A 282 -0.45 25.09 -22.25
CA GLY A 282 -0.63 23.69 -22.63
C GLY A 282 0.67 22.90 -22.51
N LEU A 283 1.76 23.39 -23.14
CA LEU A 283 3.08 22.75 -23.07
C LEU A 283 3.56 22.59 -21.61
N MET A 284 3.43 23.65 -20.79
CA MET A 284 3.77 23.60 -19.37
C MET A 284 2.92 22.57 -18.60
N LEU A 285 1.59 22.59 -18.79
CA LEU A 285 0.69 21.68 -18.07
C LEU A 285 0.90 20.21 -18.46
N PHE A 286 1.11 19.95 -19.75
CA PHE A 286 1.32 18.59 -20.26
C PHE A 286 2.66 18.01 -19.78
N THR A 287 3.75 18.80 -19.82
CA THR A 287 5.05 18.37 -19.29
C THR A 287 5.01 18.10 -17.78
N LEU A 288 4.33 18.95 -17.01
CA LEU A 288 4.10 18.73 -15.58
C LEU A 288 3.26 17.48 -15.30
N LEU A 289 2.23 17.21 -16.12
CA LEU A 289 1.40 16.01 -15.99
C LEU A 289 2.25 14.76 -16.20
N ILE A 290 3.01 14.69 -17.30
CA ILE A 290 3.89 13.56 -17.60
C ILE A 290 4.93 13.36 -16.49
N GLY A 291 5.61 14.43 -16.07
CA GLY A 291 6.62 14.36 -15.01
C GLY A 291 6.06 13.81 -13.70
N ASN A 292 4.88 14.27 -13.29
CA ASN A 292 4.21 13.78 -12.08
C ASN A 292 3.76 12.31 -12.20
N ILE A 293 3.25 11.90 -13.36
CA ILE A 293 2.87 10.50 -13.62
C ILE A 293 4.10 9.60 -13.55
N GLN A 294 5.23 10.05 -14.11
CA GLN A 294 6.48 9.29 -14.09
C GLN A 294 7.02 9.09 -12.66
N VAL A 295 7.04 10.16 -11.84
CA VAL A 295 7.45 10.07 -10.43
C VAL A 295 6.55 9.12 -9.65
N PHE A 296 5.23 9.24 -9.82
CA PHE A 296 4.26 8.32 -9.23
C PHE A 296 4.51 6.86 -9.62
N LEU A 297 4.66 6.60 -10.93
CA LEU A 297 4.87 5.27 -11.45
C LEU A 297 6.19 4.67 -10.94
N HIS A 298 7.25 5.47 -10.85
CA HIS A 298 8.51 5.04 -10.23
C HIS A 298 8.35 4.67 -8.77
N ALA A 299 7.59 5.45 -7.98
CA ALA A 299 7.37 5.16 -6.57
C ALA A 299 6.60 3.84 -6.35
N VAL A 300 5.51 3.62 -7.10
CA VAL A 300 4.70 2.38 -7.01
C VAL A 300 5.51 1.17 -7.50
N MET A 301 6.25 1.34 -8.59
CA MET A 301 7.00 0.24 -9.20
C MET A 301 8.36 -0.02 -8.54
N ALA A 302 8.84 0.84 -7.63
CA ALA A 302 10.17 0.76 -7.03
C ALA A 302 10.47 -0.62 -6.41
N ARG A 303 9.55 -1.14 -5.58
CA ARG A 303 9.72 -2.44 -4.90
C ARG A 303 9.75 -3.61 -5.89
N LYS A 304 8.82 -3.64 -6.84
CA LYS A 304 8.75 -4.67 -7.88
C LYS A 304 9.99 -4.62 -8.77
N ARG A 305 10.43 -3.42 -9.15
CA ARG A 305 11.65 -3.21 -9.95
C ARG A 305 12.90 -3.65 -9.19
N LYS A 306 13.03 -3.33 -7.89
CA LYS A 306 14.15 -3.81 -7.04
C LYS A 306 14.24 -5.33 -7.03
N MET A 307 13.10 -6.02 -6.85
CA MET A 307 13.02 -7.49 -6.93
C MET A 307 13.41 -8.02 -8.32
N GLN A 308 12.84 -7.44 -9.38
CA GLN A 308 13.14 -7.85 -10.76
C GLN A 308 14.63 -7.69 -11.12
N LEU A 309 15.24 -6.57 -10.73
CA LEU A 309 16.68 -6.34 -10.92
C LEU A 309 17.50 -7.38 -10.17
N ARG A 310 17.19 -7.65 -8.89
CA ARG A 310 17.86 -8.70 -8.12
C ARG A 310 17.75 -10.08 -8.79
N CYS A 311 16.57 -10.47 -9.28
CA CYS A 311 16.40 -11.73 -10.00
C CYS A 311 17.20 -11.79 -11.30
N ARG A 312 17.21 -10.70 -12.08
CA ARG A 312 17.98 -10.61 -13.33
C ARG A 312 19.48 -10.72 -13.06
N ASP A 313 19.99 -9.99 -12.08
CA ASP A 313 21.41 -9.94 -11.75
C ASP A 313 21.88 -11.29 -11.17
N MET A 314 21.05 -11.93 -10.34
CA MET A 314 21.29 -13.30 -9.87
C MET A 314 21.32 -14.30 -11.04
N GLU A 315 20.34 -14.26 -11.95
CA GLU A 315 20.30 -15.16 -13.11
C GLU A 315 21.50 -14.95 -14.05
N TRP A 316 21.94 -13.71 -14.23
CA TRP A 316 23.18 -13.41 -14.95
C TRP A 316 24.40 -14.02 -14.23
N TRP A 317 24.53 -13.81 -12.93
CA TRP A 317 25.62 -14.36 -12.13
C TRP A 317 25.66 -15.89 -12.16
N MET A 318 24.51 -16.55 -12.03
CA MET A 318 24.39 -18.00 -12.09
C MET A 318 24.79 -18.57 -13.46
N ARG A 319 24.46 -17.87 -14.55
CA ARG A 319 24.88 -18.25 -15.91
C ARG A 319 26.38 -18.06 -16.11
N ARG A 320 26.94 -16.93 -15.64
CA ARG A 320 28.38 -16.63 -15.72
C ARG A 320 29.22 -17.68 -14.97
N ARG A 321 28.71 -18.20 -13.85
CA ARG A 321 29.32 -19.27 -13.05
C ARG A 321 28.97 -20.69 -13.52
N GLN A 322 28.21 -20.83 -14.61
CA GLN A 322 27.83 -22.12 -15.19
C GLN A 322 27.14 -23.08 -14.21
N LEU A 323 26.27 -22.55 -13.33
CA LEU A 323 25.59 -23.38 -12.34
C LEU A 323 24.64 -24.40 -13.01
N PRO A 324 24.58 -25.66 -12.51
CA PRO A 324 23.65 -26.66 -13.00
C PRO A 324 22.18 -26.19 -12.94
N SER A 325 21.36 -26.66 -13.87
CA SER A 325 19.93 -26.28 -13.97
C SER A 325 19.16 -26.53 -12.66
N ARG A 326 19.41 -27.68 -12.01
CA ARG A 326 18.80 -28.02 -10.71
C ARG A 326 19.15 -27.02 -9.62
N LEU A 327 20.40 -26.54 -9.57
CA LEU A 327 20.82 -25.56 -8.57
C LEU A 327 20.22 -24.19 -8.86
N ARG A 328 20.18 -23.77 -10.13
CA ARG A 328 19.51 -22.53 -10.54
C ARG A 328 18.03 -22.50 -10.17
N GLN A 329 17.32 -23.62 -10.38
CA GLN A 329 15.91 -23.74 -10.00
C GLN A 329 15.72 -23.60 -8.49
N ARG A 330 16.59 -24.22 -7.68
CA ARG A 330 16.56 -24.07 -6.22
C ARG A 330 16.77 -22.63 -5.77
N VAL A 331 17.74 -21.92 -6.36
CA VAL A 331 17.98 -20.49 -6.05
C VAL A 331 16.77 -19.63 -6.39
N ARG A 332 16.13 -19.86 -7.55
CA ARG A 332 14.90 -19.14 -7.93
C ARG A 332 13.75 -19.40 -6.96
N GLN A 333 13.57 -20.65 -6.54
CA GLN A 333 12.54 -21.02 -5.55
C GLN A 333 12.79 -20.35 -4.20
N TYR A 334 14.04 -20.35 -3.73
CA TYR A 334 14.44 -19.67 -2.50
C TYR A 334 14.12 -18.17 -2.57
N GLU A 335 14.53 -17.46 -3.62
CA GLU A 335 14.25 -16.02 -3.74
C GLU A 335 12.75 -15.72 -3.80
N HIS A 336 11.95 -16.58 -4.45
CA HIS A 336 10.50 -16.43 -4.51
C HIS A 336 9.84 -16.60 -3.13
N GLN A 337 10.26 -17.63 -2.38
CA GLN A 337 9.73 -17.91 -1.04
C GLN A 337 10.18 -16.87 -0.02
N ARG A 338 11.44 -16.42 -0.11
CA ARG A 338 11.95 -15.33 0.71
C ARG A 338 11.20 -14.02 0.45
N TRP A 339 10.90 -13.70 -0.81
CA TRP A 339 10.08 -12.54 -1.16
C TRP A 339 8.64 -12.68 -0.63
N ALA A 340 8.03 -13.87 -0.70
CA ALA A 340 6.70 -14.10 -0.15
C ALA A 340 6.65 -13.98 1.38
N ALA A 341 7.70 -14.42 2.08
CA ALA A 341 7.79 -14.39 3.53
C ALA A 341 8.13 -12.99 4.09
N MET A 342 9.12 -12.32 3.47
CA MET A 342 9.71 -11.07 4.01
C MET A 342 9.31 -9.82 3.20
N ARG A 343 8.50 -9.98 2.14
CA ARG A 343 8.06 -8.92 1.21
C ARG A 343 9.20 -8.10 0.57
N GLY A 344 10.43 -8.62 0.64
CA GLY A 344 11.62 -7.97 0.09
C GLY A 344 12.37 -7.00 0.99
N GLU A 345 11.93 -6.86 2.25
CA GLU A 345 12.60 -6.03 3.24
C GLU A 345 13.17 -6.95 4.32
N GLU A 346 14.46 -6.78 4.60
CA GLU A 346 15.05 -7.43 5.76
C GLU A 346 14.55 -6.68 7.00
N GLU A 347 13.75 -7.34 7.85
CA GLU A 347 13.20 -6.76 9.08
C GLU A 347 14.30 -6.07 9.92
N MET A 348 15.50 -6.64 9.90
CA MET A 348 16.68 -6.14 10.60
C MET A 348 17.28 -4.87 9.96
N GLU A 349 17.10 -4.66 8.64
CA GLU A 349 17.55 -3.45 7.95
C GLU A 349 16.63 -2.25 8.28
N MET A 350 15.33 -2.50 8.47
CA MET A 350 14.36 -1.46 8.85
C MET A 350 14.66 -0.82 10.21
N ILE A 351 15.21 -1.61 11.13
CA ILE A 351 15.53 -1.17 12.50
C ILE A 351 17.03 -0.85 12.68
N ARG A 352 17.83 -0.88 11.61
CA ARG A 352 19.29 -0.68 11.70
C ARG A 352 19.65 0.69 12.23
N ASP A 353 18.95 1.71 11.74
CA ASP A 353 19.24 3.12 12.01
C ASP A 353 18.55 3.63 13.29
N LEU A 354 17.78 2.76 13.97
CA LEU A 354 17.18 3.09 15.27
C LEU A 354 18.21 3.04 16.41
N PRO A 355 18.05 3.90 17.44
CA PRO A 355 18.81 3.77 18.68
C PRO A 355 18.75 2.35 19.26
N GLN A 356 19.85 1.91 19.88
CA GLN A 356 19.99 0.54 20.38
C GLN A 356 18.87 0.11 21.33
N GLY A 357 18.39 1.02 22.20
CA GLY A 357 17.26 0.75 23.11
C GLY A 357 15.99 0.35 22.36
N LEU A 358 15.54 1.20 21.43
CA LEU A 358 14.34 0.93 20.62
C LEU A 358 14.47 -0.35 19.78
N ARG A 359 15.65 -0.59 19.20
CA ARG A 359 15.91 -1.81 18.44
C ARG A 359 15.75 -3.07 19.31
N ARG A 360 16.19 -3.03 20.57
CA ARG A 360 16.05 -4.14 21.52
C ARG A 360 14.59 -4.37 21.90
N ASP A 361 13.85 -3.31 22.17
CA ASP A 361 12.42 -3.40 22.54
C ASP A 361 11.60 -4.04 21.41
N ILE A 362 11.86 -3.65 20.16
CA ILE A 362 11.20 -4.23 18.97
C ILE A 362 11.56 -5.72 18.83
N LYS A 363 12.84 -6.06 18.90
CA LYS A 363 13.28 -7.47 18.83
C LYS A 363 12.68 -8.31 19.94
N ARG A 364 12.62 -7.79 21.17
CA ARG A 364 11.97 -8.45 22.30
C ARG A 364 10.51 -8.73 21.98
N HIS A 365 9.76 -7.73 21.52
CA HIS A 365 8.35 -7.89 21.20
C HIS A 365 8.10 -8.97 20.13
N LEU A 366 8.94 -9.03 19.10
CA LEU A 366 8.79 -10.03 18.02
C LEU A 366 9.21 -11.45 18.44
N CYS A 367 10.18 -11.58 19.36
CA CYS A 367 10.81 -12.86 19.66
C CYS A 367 10.37 -13.50 20.97
N LEU A 368 9.90 -12.71 21.95
CA LEU A 368 9.65 -13.18 23.33
C LEU A 368 8.62 -14.31 23.39
N ASP A 369 7.49 -14.14 22.69
CA ASP A 369 6.42 -15.15 22.67
C ASP A 369 6.90 -16.46 22.05
N LEU A 370 7.73 -16.37 21.00
CA LEU A 370 8.32 -17.55 20.39
C LEU A 370 9.24 -18.26 21.37
N ILE A 371 10.22 -17.56 21.96
CA ILE A 371 11.19 -18.17 22.89
C ILE A 371 10.50 -18.81 24.09
N LYS A 372 9.43 -18.20 24.61
CA LYS A 372 8.65 -18.74 25.73
C LYS A 372 7.79 -19.95 25.35
N GLN A 373 7.35 -20.06 24.09
CA GLN A 373 6.52 -21.16 23.61
C GLN A 373 7.31 -22.35 23.05
N VAL A 374 8.64 -22.28 23.01
CA VAL A 374 9.47 -23.34 22.43
C VAL A 374 9.40 -24.61 23.27
N VAL A 375 8.80 -25.66 22.68
CA VAL A 375 8.69 -27.01 23.26
C VAL A 375 9.09 -28.02 22.18
N GLN A 376 9.97 -28.97 22.49
CA GLN A 376 10.33 -30.08 21.59
C GLN A 376 9.34 -31.25 21.77
N ILE A 377 8.29 -31.28 20.95
CA ILE A 377 7.10 -32.09 21.23
C ILE A 377 7.25 -33.55 20.77
N ASN A 378 8.11 -33.87 19.81
CA ASN A 378 8.11 -35.22 19.21
C ASN A 378 9.47 -35.94 19.33
N PRO A 379 9.54 -37.07 20.07
CA PRO A 379 10.69 -37.96 19.97
C PRO A 379 10.68 -38.67 18.60
N CYS A 380 11.84 -38.74 17.94
CA CYS A 380 12.02 -39.58 16.76
C CYS A 380 11.87 -41.05 17.16
N VAL A 381 10.78 -41.70 16.74
CA VAL A 381 10.54 -43.12 17.01
C VAL A 381 10.49 -43.86 15.68
N ALA A 382 11.24 -44.96 15.57
CA ALA A 382 11.19 -45.82 14.38
C ALA A 382 9.76 -46.36 14.15
N PRO A 383 9.28 -46.43 12.89
CA PRO A 383 7.99 -47.04 12.60
C PRO A 383 7.99 -48.53 13.01
N PRO A 384 6.90 -49.05 13.62
CA PRO A 384 6.88 -50.43 14.08
C PRO A 384 6.84 -51.41 12.91
N PRO A 385 7.48 -52.60 13.03
CA PRO A 385 7.36 -53.66 12.04
C PRO A 385 5.99 -54.37 12.05
N SER A 386 5.13 -54.14 13.04
CA SER A 386 3.75 -54.67 13.06
C SER A 386 2.79 -53.87 13.97
N PRO A 387 1.47 -53.82 13.66
CA PRO A 387 0.50 -52.93 14.30
C PRO A 387 0.03 -53.33 15.72
N ARG A 388 0.59 -54.38 16.34
CA ARG A 388 0.06 -54.98 17.60
C ARG A 388 0.82 -54.66 18.90
N SER A 389 1.72 -53.66 18.94
CA SER A 389 2.45 -53.35 20.19
C SER A 389 1.84 -52.19 20.98
N LEU A 390 0.97 -52.51 21.93
CA LEU A 390 0.45 -51.61 22.98
C LEU A 390 1.56 -50.82 23.72
N THR A 391 2.77 -51.37 23.74
CA THR A 391 3.98 -50.79 24.35
C THR A 391 4.35 -49.42 23.76
N LEU A 392 4.05 -49.17 22.47
CA LEU A 392 4.32 -47.89 21.81
C LEU A 392 3.30 -46.80 22.17
N PHE A 393 2.05 -47.19 22.47
CA PHE A 393 1.02 -46.25 22.88
C PHE A 393 1.33 -45.70 24.28
N ILE A 394 1.84 -46.54 25.18
CA ILE A 394 2.27 -46.16 26.53
C ILE A 394 3.53 -45.28 26.49
N CYS A 395 4.51 -45.54 25.61
CA CYS A 395 5.66 -44.64 25.45
C CYS A 395 5.27 -43.27 24.86
N ARG A 396 4.28 -43.20 23.96
CA ARG A 396 3.73 -41.90 23.50
C ARG A 396 3.00 -41.14 24.61
N LEU A 397 2.24 -41.84 25.46
CA LEU A 397 1.53 -41.23 26.58
C LEU A 397 2.45 -40.77 27.74
N LEU A 398 3.47 -41.56 28.08
CA LEU A 398 4.37 -41.27 29.20
C LEU A 398 5.45 -40.21 28.89
N LEU A 399 5.85 -40.06 27.61
CA LEU A 399 6.83 -39.05 27.19
C LEU A 399 6.19 -37.76 26.64
N GLY A 400 4.86 -37.72 26.52
CA GLY A 400 4.10 -36.59 25.97
C GLY A 400 3.55 -35.59 27.00
N SER A 401 3.81 -35.78 28.29
CA SER A 401 3.04 -35.14 29.38
C SER A 401 3.79 -34.07 30.20
N SER A 402 4.88 -33.49 29.71
CA SER A 402 5.49 -32.33 30.37
C SER A 402 5.97 -31.31 29.34
N GLN A 403 5.10 -30.35 29.03
CA GLN A 403 5.45 -29.14 28.29
C GLN A 403 6.27 -28.24 29.23
N VAL A 404 7.60 -28.41 29.28
CA VAL A 404 8.48 -27.52 30.06
C VAL A 404 9.21 -26.59 29.10
N PRO A 405 8.62 -25.46 28.67
CA PRO A 405 9.29 -24.58 27.71
C PRO A 405 10.71 -24.22 28.15
N LEU A 406 11.67 -24.44 27.25
CA LEU A 406 13.11 -24.47 27.55
C LEU A 406 13.60 -23.20 28.27
N PHE A 407 13.07 -22.05 27.87
CA PHE A 407 13.51 -20.73 28.33
C PHE A 407 12.52 -20.02 29.27
N ASN A 408 11.37 -20.62 29.57
CA ASN A 408 10.31 -19.94 30.34
C ASN A 408 10.70 -19.66 31.80
N ASN A 409 11.66 -20.40 32.35
CA ASN A 409 12.18 -20.21 33.70
C ASN A 409 13.42 -19.30 33.75
N LEU A 410 13.81 -18.67 32.64
CA LEU A 410 14.91 -17.71 32.61
C LEU A 410 14.41 -16.32 32.98
N ASP A 411 15.28 -15.53 33.61
CA ASP A 411 14.99 -14.14 33.96
C ASP A 411 14.80 -13.30 32.68
N ASP A 412 13.97 -12.27 32.76
CA ASP A 412 13.67 -11.39 31.61
C ASP A 412 14.94 -10.77 31.01
N LEU A 413 15.96 -10.49 31.82
CA LEU A 413 17.27 -10.01 31.35
C LEU A 413 17.96 -10.99 30.41
N ILE A 414 17.89 -12.29 30.68
CA ILE A 414 18.51 -13.31 29.82
C ILE A 414 17.69 -13.45 28.54
N LEU A 415 16.36 -13.43 28.65
CA LEU A 415 15.45 -13.44 27.50
C LEU A 415 15.70 -12.25 26.58
N ASP A 416 15.93 -11.05 27.12
CA ASP A 416 16.29 -9.85 26.35
C ASP A 416 17.59 -10.03 25.57
N ASN A 417 18.60 -10.60 26.22
CA ASN A 417 19.88 -10.85 25.58
C ASN A 417 19.79 -11.94 24.50
N ILE A 418 18.89 -12.92 24.64
CA ILE A 418 18.60 -13.90 23.58
C ILE A 418 17.87 -13.19 22.42
N CYS A 419 16.81 -12.43 22.71
CA CYS A 419 16.04 -11.69 21.70
C CYS A 419 16.90 -10.71 20.89
N ASP A 420 17.91 -10.07 21.50
CA ASP A 420 18.81 -9.16 20.77
C ASP A 420 19.75 -9.90 19.79
N ARG A 421 20.01 -11.20 20.01
CA ARG A 421 21.01 -11.98 19.25
C ARG A 421 20.41 -12.90 18.19
N VAL A 422 19.11 -13.21 18.27
CA VAL A 422 18.46 -14.02 17.25
C VAL A 422 18.41 -13.31 15.89
N LYS A 423 18.49 -14.09 14.81
CA LYS A 423 18.41 -13.61 13.42
C LYS A 423 17.27 -14.33 12.69
N PRO A 424 16.45 -13.64 11.90
CA PRO A 424 15.43 -14.30 11.08
C PRO A 424 16.07 -15.15 9.98
N ILE A 425 15.50 -16.32 9.68
CA ILE A 425 15.98 -17.24 8.65
C ILE A 425 14.81 -17.85 7.87
N VAL A 426 15.03 -18.10 6.58
CA VAL A 426 14.07 -18.71 5.65
C VAL A 426 14.71 -19.94 5.02
N PHE A 427 13.96 -21.03 4.91
CA PHE A 427 14.37 -22.24 4.22
C PHE A 427 13.36 -22.62 3.15
N SER A 428 13.88 -23.13 2.04
CA SER A 428 13.05 -23.56 0.92
C SER A 428 12.49 -24.95 1.12
N LYS A 429 11.39 -25.27 0.43
CA LYS A 429 10.88 -26.65 0.37
C LYS A 429 11.95 -27.61 -0.20
N GLY A 430 12.14 -28.76 0.43
CA GLY A 430 13.14 -29.78 0.09
C GLY A 430 14.57 -29.40 0.46
N GLU A 431 14.77 -28.27 1.14
CA GLU A 431 16.08 -27.86 1.60
C GLU A 431 16.49 -28.62 2.86
N LYS A 432 17.69 -29.21 2.83
CA LYS A 432 18.29 -29.83 4.00
C LYS A 432 18.94 -28.76 4.85
N VAL A 433 18.37 -28.52 6.03
CA VAL A 433 18.83 -27.50 6.98
C VAL A 433 20.17 -27.90 7.59
N ILE A 434 20.30 -29.16 8.00
CA ILE A 434 21.52 -29.77 8.52
C ILE A 434 21.47 -31.28 8.28
N ARG A 435 22.61 -31.93 8.06
CA ARG A 435 22.70 -33.39 7.91
C ARG A 435 23.21 -34.02 9.19
N GLU A 436 22.84 -35.29 9.38
CA GLU A 436 23.40 -36.10 10.47
C GLU A 436 24.93 -36.13 10.36
N GLY A 437 25.62 -35.84 11.47
CA GLY A 437 27.08 -35.74 11.54
C GLY A 437 27.66 -34.34 11.26
N ASP A 438 26.90 -33.41 10.66
CA ASP A 438 27.38 -32.05 10.42
C ASP A 438 27.54 -31.28 11.75
N PRO A 439 28.50 -30.35 11.88
CA PRO A 439 28.66 -29.53 13.07
C PRO A 439 27.47 -28.57 13.23
N VAL A 440 26.84 -28.60 14.41
CA VAL A 440 25.70 -27.73 14.74
C VAL A 440 26.20 -26.32 15.03
N GLN A 441 26.00 -25.39 14.10
CA GLN A 441 26.46 -24.00 14.23
C GLN A 441 25.44 -23.05 14.86
N ARG A 442 24.15 -23.41 14.83
CA ARG A 442 23.07 -22.54 15.29
C ARG A 442 21.87 -23.37 15.75
N MET A 443 21.18 -22.89 16.78
CA MET A 443 19.85 -23.37 17.13
C MET A 443 18.82 -22.67 16.22
N VAL A 444 17.82 -23.39 15.72
CA VAL A 444 16.77 -22.79 14.88
C VAL A 444 15.40 -23.05 15.50
N PHE A 445 14.66 -21.97 15.76
CA PHE A 445 13.31 -21.94 16.29
C PHE A 445 12.30 -21.80 15.14
N ILE A 446 11.42 -22.78 14.97
CA ILE A 446 10.48 -22.84 13.86
C ILE A 446 9.24 -22.01 14.22
N VAL A 447 8.97 -20.95 13.45
CA VAL A 447 7.78 -20.11 13.59
C VAL A 447 6.69 -20.58 12.63
N ARG A 448 7.07 -20.89 11.39
CA ARG A 448 6.17 -21.38 10.33
C ARG A 448 6.85 -22.47 9.51
N GLY A 449 6.05 -23.38 8.97
CA GLY A 449 6.51 -24.50 8.16
C GLY A 449 6.72 -25.77 8.97
N ARG A 450 7.11 -26.84 8.27
CA ARG A 450 7.33 -28.16 8.85
C ARG A 450 8.61 -28.77 8.32
N LEU A 451 9.40 -29.32 9.23
CA LEU A 451 10.65 -30.00 8.96
C LEU A 451 10.50 -31.49 9.28
N ARG A 452 11.12 -32.33 8.46
CA ARG A 452 11.28 -33.77 8.70
C ARG A 452 12.68 -34.00 9.26
N SER A 453 12.76 -34.56 10.46
CA SER A 453 13.98 -35.15 11.00
C SER A 453 14.06 -36.61 10.58
N SER A 454 15.24 -37.05 10.13
CA SER A 454 15.53 -38.42 9.69
C SER A 454 16.86 -38.87 10.30
N GLN A 455 16.82 -39.94 11.07
CA GLN A 455 17.99 -40.52 11.74
C GLN A 455 18.20 -41.96 11.28
N CYS A 456 19.43 -42.30 10.92
CA CYS A 456 19.79 -43.66 10.52
C CYS A 456 20.02 -44.56 11.76
N LEU A 457 19.24 -45.63 11.90
CA LEU A 457 19.43 -46.63 12.96
C LEU A 457 20.21 -47.86 12.47
N SER A 458 20.76 -48.62 13.41
CA SER A 458 21.40 -49.92 13.13
C SER A 458 20.42 -50.85 12.40
N LYS A 459 20.86 -51.47 11.29
CA LYS A 459 20.09 -52.28 10.31
C LYS A 459 19.39 -51.51 9.18
N GLY A 460 19.80 -50.28 8.87
CA GLY A 460 19.27 -49.54 7.71
C GLY A 460 17.83 -49.06 7.87
N THR A 461 17.28 -49.14 9.08
CA THR A 461 15.96 -48.57 9.41
C THR A 461 16.12 -47.09 9.70
N VAL A 462 15.25 -46.23 9.16
CA VAL A 462 15.31 -44.78 9.36
C VAL A 462 14.19 -44.37 10.33
N ALA A 463 14.55 -43.75 11.46
CA ALA A 463 13.57 -43.10 12.32
C ALA A 463 13.25 -41.72 11.74
N THR A 464 11.97 -41.41 11.61
CA THR A 464 11.52 -40.12 11.08
C THR A 464 10.60 -39.40 12.07
N CYS A 465 10.70 -38.08 12.10
CA CYS A 465 9.88 -37.23 12.96
C CYS A 465 9.53 -35.93 12.24
N MET A 466 8.36 -35.38 12.55
CA MET A 466 7.93 -34.09 12.04
C MET A 466 8.04 -33.02 13.14
N LEU A 467 8.78 -31.96 12.83
CA LEU A 467 8.87 -30.74 13.62
C LEU A 467 8.00 -29.67 12.96
N GLY A 468 7.18 -28.98 13.76
CA GLY A 468 6.33 -27.90 13.31
C GLY A 468 6.59 -26.60 14.08
N PRO A 469 5.67 -25.63 13.96
CA PRO A 469 5.73 -24.37 14.72
C PRO A 469 5.88 -24.61 16.23
N GLY A 470 6.75 -23.85 16.88
CA GLY A 470 7.07 -23.97 18.31
C GLY A 470 8.12 -25.05 18.63
N ASN A 471 8.52 -25.88 17.67
CA ASN A 471 9.66 -26.77 17.84
C ASN A 471 10.98 -26.07 17.45
N PHE A 472 12.11 -26.65 17.87
CA PHE A 472 13.44 -26.17 17.54
C PHE A 472 14.38 -27.33 17.18
N LEU A 473 15.50 -26.99 16.53
CA LEU A 473 16.61 -27.91 16.25
C LEU A 473 17.92 -27.35 16.81
N GLY A 474 18.91 -28.22 16.98
CA GLY A 474 20.22 -27.87 17.55
C GLY A 474 20.24 -27.94 19.08
N ASP A 475 19.41 -28.79 19.69
CA ASP A 475 19.41 -29.05 21.13
C ASP A 475 20.76 -29.57 21.64
N GLU A 476 21.60 -30.11 20.76
CA GLU A 476 22.97 -30.52 21.07
C GLU A 476 23.80 -29.35 21.63
N LEU A 477 23.54 -28.12 21.19
CA LEU A 477 24.23 -26.91 21.68
C LEU A 477 23.95 -26.63 23.16
N LEU A 478 22.80 -27.04 23.69
CA LEU A 478 22.48 -26.90 25.12
C LEU A 478 23.46 -27.72 25.97
N SER A 479 23.68 -28.98 25.59
CA SER A 479 24.62 -29.85 26.29
C SER A 479 26.08 -29.41 26.11
N TRP A 480 26.41 -28.88 24.94
CA TRP A 480 27.76 -28.41 24.61
C TRP A 480 28.17 -27.17 25.42
N CYS A 481 27.31 -26.16 25.55
CA CYS A 481 27.63 -24.96 26.33
C CYS A 481 27.71 -25.22 27.85
N LEU A 482 26.91 -26.16 28.34
CA LEU A 482 26.87 -26.51 29.75
C LEU A 482 28.00 -27.48 30.16
N ARG A 483 28.69 -28.12 29.21
CA ARG A 483 29.75 -29.10 29.44
C ARG A 483 30.96 -28.52 30.18
N ARG A 484 31.51 -29.30 31.11
CA ARG A 484 32.74 -29.03 31.88
C ARG A 484 33.65 -30.29 31.90
N PRO A 485 34.97 -30.18 31.65
CA PRO A 485 35.64 -29.02 31.06
C PRO A 485 35.07 -28.72 29.66
N PHE A 486 35.05 -27.43 29.29
CA PHE A 486 34.49 -27.00 28.01
C PHE A 486 35.36 -27.46 26.85
N VAL A 487 34.73 -27.86 25.74
CA VAL A 487 35.42 -28.31 24.53
C VAL A 487 35.00 -27.40 23.38
N ASP A 488 35.96 -26.71 22.77
CA ASP A 488 35.68 -25.70 21.74
C ASP A 488 35.22 -26.29 20.38
N ARG A 489 35.16 -27.62 20.28
CA ARG A 489 34.63 -28.33 19.12
C ARG A 489 33.11 -28.39 19.19
N LEU A 490 32.44 -27.90 18.14
CA LEU A 490 30.98 -27.97 18.00
C LEU A 490 30.46 -29.42 18.01
N PRO A 491 29.27 -29.66 18.59
CA PRO A 491 28.65 -30.97 18.57
C PRO A 491 28.15 -31.30 17.15
N THR A 492 28.07 -32.59 16.85
CA THR A 492 27.53 -33.10 15.57
C THR A 492 26.01 -33.27 15.66
N SER A 493 25.30 -32.96 14.58
CA SER A 493 23.85 -33.15 14.50
C SER A 493 23.47 -34.61 14.62
N SER A 494 22.49 -34.91 15.48
CA SER A 494 21.98 -36.27 15.72
C SER A 494 21.10 -36.82 14.60
N ALA A 495 20.60 -35.96 13.71
CA ALA A 495 19.72 -36.33 12.60
C ALA A 495 19.87 -35.38 11.40
N THR A 496 19.34 -35.81 10.25
CA THR A 496 19.18 -34.96 9.07
C THR A 496 17.83 -34.27 9.10
N PHE A 497 17.81 -32.94 9.00
CA PHE A 497 16.59 -32.14 8.99
C PHE A 497 16.34 -31.57 7.58
N GLU A 498 15.17 -31.88 7.01
CA GLU A 498 14.75 -31.45 5.68
C GLU A 498 13.41 -30.73 5.72
N CYS A 499 13.29 -29.59 5.04
CA CYS A 499 12.05 -28.83 4.99
C CYS A 499 11.03 -29.52 4.09
N VAL A 500 9.88 -29.92 4.66
CA VAL A 500 8.76 -30.47 3.89
C VAL A 500 7.91 -29.35 3.29
N ASP A 501 7.71 -28.30 4.08
CA ASP A 501 7.08 -27.04 3.68
C ASP A 501 8.12 -25.91 3.79
N PRO A 502 7.99 -24.80 3.03
CA PRO A 502 8.84 -23.62 3.22
C PRO A 502 8.77 -23.17 4.69
N ALA A 503 9.92 -23.00 5.32
CA ALA A 503 10.01 -22.73 6.74
C ALA A 503 10.57 -21.34 7.00
N TYR A 504 10.01 -20.67 8.00
CA TYR A 504 10.47 -19.39 8.51
C TYR A 504 10.67 -19.52 10.02
N GLY A 505 11.75 -18.94 10.52
CA GLY A 505 12.10 -19.04 11.92
C GLY A 505 13.18 -18.07 12.35
N PHE A 506 13.63 -18.22 13.59
CA PHE A 506 14.76 -17.48 14.13
C PHE A 506 15.92 -18.43 14.41
N SER A 507 17.14 -17.98 14.18
CA SER A 507 18.34 -18.72 14.54
C SER A 507 19.15 -18.00 15.62
N LEU A 508 19.68 -18.76 16.58
CA LEU A 508 20.66 -18.31 17.57
C LEU A 508 21.99 -19.03 17.32
N ASP A 509 23.03 -18.26 17.00
CA ASP A 509 24.35 -18.82 16.67
C ASP A 509 25.04 -19.40 17.91
N ALA A 510 25.86 -20.45 17.72
CA ALA A 510 26.53 -21.16 18.80
C ALA A 510 27.45 -20.25 19.64
N HIS A 511 28.13 -19.30 18.99
CA HIS A 511 28.97 -18.31 19.67
C HIS A 511 28.14 -17.38 20.57
N ASP A 512 26.99 -16.90 20.07
CA ASP A 512 26.07 -16.06 20.85
C ASP A 512 25.47 -16.83 22.02
N PHE A 513 25.12 -18.10 21.80
CA PHE A 513 24.62 -18.96 22.86
C PHE A 513 25.68 -19.25 23.92
N ARG A 514 26.93 -19.50 23.51
CA ARG A 514 28.07 -19.64 24.43
C ARG A 514 28.25 -18.40 25.30
N TYR A 515 28.29 -17.21 24.69
CA TYR A 515 28.38 -15.94 25.42
C TYR A 515 27.30 -15.83 26.49
N LEU A 516 26.04 -16.16 26.16
CA LEU A 516 24.93 -16.13 27.12
C LEU A 516 25.15 -17.09 28.29
N THR A 517 25.57 -18.33 28.01
CA THR A 517 25.79 -19.33 29.05
C THR A 517 27.01 -19.04 29.94
N GLU A 518 28.05 -18.40 29.40
CA GLU A 518 29.23 -17.97 30.14
C GLU A 518 28.95 -16.71 30.97
N HIS A 519 28.29 -15.72 30.38
CA HIS A 519 27.97 -14.46 31.05
C HIS A 519 26.95 -14.65 32.17
N PHE A 520 25.92 -15.48 31.96
CA PHE A 520 24.90 -15.79 32.97
C PHE A 520 25.13 -17.14 33.66
N ARG A 521 26.41 -17.52 33.87
CA ARG A 521 26.81 -18.83 34.40
C ARG A 521 26.06 -19.23 35.68
N TYR A 522 25.78 -18.28 36.57
CA TYR A 522 25.06 -18.54 37.83
C TYR A 522 23.66 -19.14 37.63
N LYS A 523 22.92 -18.73 36.59
CA LYS A 523 21.60 -19.29 36.25
C LYS A 523 21.72 -20.57 35.43
N PHE A 524 22.70 -20.62 34.52
CA PHE A 524 22.91 -21.80 33.68
C PHE A 524 23.54 -22.99 34.45
N ALA A 525 24.18 -22.74 35.59
CA ALA A 525 24.68 -23.77 36.50
C ALA A 525 23.59 -24.40 37.40
N ASN A 526 22.36 -23.87 37.38
CA ASN A 526 21.26 -24.37 38.20
C ASN A 526 20.87 -25.81 37.80
N GLU A 527 20.78 -26.71 38.77
CA GLU A 527 20.34 -28.10 38.59
C GLU A 527 18.98 -28.22 37.91
N ARG A 528 18.06 -27.26 38.12
CA ARG A 528 16.75 -27.26 37.43
C ARG A 528 16.90 -27.07 35.93
N LEU A 529 17.80 -26.18 35.50
CA LEU A 529 18.04 -25.92 34.08
C LEU A 529 18.85 -27.07 33.46
N LYS A 530 19.83 -27.64 34.18
CA LYS A 530 20.53 -28.86 33.75
C LYS A 530 19.55 -30.02 33.52
N LYS A 531 18.61 -30.24 34.44
CA LYS A 531 17.53 -31.25 34.28
C LYS A 531 16.65 -30.96 33.05
N THR A 532 16.33 -29.70 32.80
CA THR A 532 15.55 -29.28 31.62
C THR A 532 16.34 -29.50 30.33
N ALA A 533 17.64 -29.17 30.31
CA ALA A 533 18.52 -29.44 29.17
C ALA A 533 18.68 -30.95 28.91
N ARG A 534 18.79 -31.79 29.96
CA ARG A 534 18.75 -33.26 29.85
C ARG A 534 17.42 -33.75 29.29
N HIS A 535 16.30 -33.15 29.69
CA HIS A 535 14.97 -33.51 29.17
C HIS A 535 14.87 -33.26 27.65
N TYR A 536 15.45 -32.17 27.17
CA TYR A 536 15.43 -31.82 25.74
C TYR A 536 16.43 -32.59 24.90
N SER A 537 17.57 -32.98 25.47
CA SER A 537 18.61 -33.69 24.75
C SER A 537 18.13 -35.03 24.17
N SER A 538 18.23 -35.17 22.85
CA SER A 538 17.91 -36.41 22.13
C SER A 538 18.63 -37.65 22.70
N ASN A 539 19.90 -37.50 23.10
CA ASN A 539 20.70 -38.59 23.66
C ASN A 539 20.14 -39.10 25.00
N TRP A 540 19.76 -38.19 25.89
CA TRP A 540 19.17 -38.52 27.19
C TRP A 540 17.78 -39.13 27.06
N ARG A 541 16.95 -38.61 26.14
CA ARG A 541 15.64 -39.21 25.84
C ARG A 541 15.76 -40.63 25.30
N THR A 542 16.72 -40.85 24.39
CA THR A 542 16.99 -42.17 23.82
C THR A 542 17.49 -43.14 24.89
N TRP A 543 18.43 -42.72 25.73
CA TRP A 543 18.92 -43.53 26.85
C TRP A 543 17.80 -43.89 27.85
N ALA A 544 16.96 -42.92 28.22
CA ALA A 544 15.83 -43.17 29.11
C ALA A 544 14.84 -44.16 28.50
N ALA A 545 14.51 -44.00 27.21
CA ALA A 545 13.63 -44.91 26.50
C ALA A 545 14.20 -46.34 26.45
N VAL A 546 15.50 -46.51 26.17
CA VAL A 546 16.16 -47.82 26.16
C VAL A 546 16.11 -48.47 27.55
N ASN A 547 16.42 -47.72 28.61
CA ASN A 547 16.39 -48.23 29.99
C ASN A 547 14.98 -48.65 30.43
N ILE A 548 13.96 -47.83 30.13
CA ILE A 548 12.56 -48.15 30.41
C ILE A 548 12.15 -49.42 29.64
N GLN A 549 12.51 -49.52 28.36
CA GLN A 549 12.22 -50.71 27.55
C GLN A 549 12.89 -51.98 28.11
N LEU A 550 14.14 -51.88 28.55
CA LEU A 550 14.87 -53.00 29.18
C LEU A 550 14.24 -53.41 30.51
N ALA A 551 13.89 -52.44 31.36
CA ALA A 551 13.20 -52.69 32.63
C ALA A 551 11.84 -53.36 32.42
N TRP A 552 11.05 -52.89 31.46
CA TRP A 552 9.77 -53.50 31.09
C TRP A 552 9.91 -54.94 30.57
N ARG A 553 10.92 -55.19 29.72
CA ARG A 553 11.21 -56.55 29.24
C ARG A 553 11.58 -57.48 30.38
N ARG A 554 12.42 -57.03 31.33
CA ARG A 554 12.77 -57.79 32.54
C ARG A 554 11.54 -58.06 33.42
N HIS A 555 10.67 -57.07 33.60
CA HIS A 555 9.43 -57.22 34.36
C HIS A 555 8.48 -58.24 33.71
N ARG A 556 8.26 -58.16 32.39
CA ARG A 556 7.44 -59.13 31.64
C ARG A 556 7.94 -60.57 31.75
N VAL A 557 9.26 -60.77 31.74
CA VAL A 557 9.86 -62.11 31.90
C VAL A 557 9.61 -62.65 33.31
N ARG A 558 9.63 -61.78 34.33
CA ARG A 558 9.34 -62.17 35.72
C ARG A 558 7.85 -62.44 35.97
N THR A 559 6.94 -61.66 35.39
CA THR A 559 5.50 -61.76 35.71
C THR A 559 4.73 -62.78 34.87
N ARG A 560 5.22 -63.19 33.71
CA ARG A 560 4.51 -64.16 32.85
C ARG A 560 5.00 -65.61 32.95
N GLY A 561 5.98 -65.90 33.81
CA GLY A 561 6.67 -67.19 33.78
C GLY A 561 7.36 -67.41 32.43
N ALA A 562 8.27 -68.37 32.34
CA ALA A 562 8.94 -68.71 31.09
C ALA A 562 7.91 -69.25 30.07
N ALA A 563 7.34 -68.39 29.22
CA ALA A 563 6.74 -68.85 27.98
C ALA A 563 7.86 -69.52 27.17
N PRO A 564 7.65 -70.74 26.63
CA PRO A 564 8.67 -71.42 25.85
C PRO A 564 9.07 -70.52 24.66
N PRO A 565 10.35 -70.51 24.28
CA PRO A 565 10.79 -69.70 23.15
C PRO A 565 9.99 -70.12 21.90
N PRO A 566 9.56 -69.16 21.06
CA PRO A 566 9.03 -69.52 19.74
C PRO A 566 10.09 -70.33 18.99
N PRO A 567 9.68 -71.30 18.14
CA PRO A 567 10.63 -72.11 17.37
C PRO A 567 11.54 -71.19 16.55
N PRO A 568 12.81 -71.58 16.34
CA PRO A 568 13.77 -70.74 15.66
C PRO A 568 13.30 -70.47 14.22
N GLU A 569 12.86 -69.24 13.96
CA GLU A 569 12.93 -68.71 12.60
C GLU A 569 14.41 -68.70 12.20
N SER A 570 14.68 -69.32 11.05
CA SER A 570 16.00 -69.57 10.52
C SER A 570 16.92 -68.33 10.59
N GLY A 571 18.01 -68.46 11.35
CA GLY A 571 19.22 -67.64 11.16
C GLY A 571 19.67 -66.76 12.33
N CYS A 572 18.93 -66.60 13.43
CA CYS A 572 19.36 -65.73 14.53
C CYS A 572 20.05 -66.54 15.64
N SER A 573 21.38 -66.63 15.59
CA SER A 573 22.19 -67.36 16.58
C SER A 573 22.05 -66.77 17.99
N ASP A 574 22.23 -67.59 19.04
CA ASP A 574 22.23 -67.13 20.44
C ASP A 574 23.29 -66.01 20.66
N ALA A 575 24.36 -66.02 19.85
CA ALA A 575 25.35 -64.96 19.79
C ALA A 575 24.77 -63.63 19.28
N GLU A 576 23.87 -63.62 18.29
CA GLU A 576 23.21 -62.40 17.81
C GLU A 576 22.22 -61.83 18.85
N ARG A 577 21.57 -62.71 19.62
CA ARG A 577 20.70 -62.32 20.75
C ARG A 577 21.51 -61.71 21.90
N ARG A 578 22.66 -62.31 22.24
CA ARG A 578 23.63 -61.75 23.20
C ARG A 578 24.24 -60.46 22.69
N LEU A 579 24.61 -60.36 21.41
CA LEU A 579 25.10 -59.13 20.79
C LEU A 579 24.06 -58.01 20.82
N ARG A 580 22.77 -58.31 20.64
CA ARG A 580 21.70 -57.31 20.82
C ARG A 580 21.53 -56.90 22.28
N GLN A 581 21.75 -57.80 23.24
CA GLN A 581 21.78 -57.46 24.66
C GLN A 581 23.00 -56.62 25.01
N TYR A 582 24.19 -56.99 24.53
CA TYR A 582 25.41 -56.20 24.69
C TYR A 582 25.28 -54.84 24.01
N ALA A 583 24.78 -54.77 22.77
CA ALA A 583 24.51 -53.51 22.09
C ALA A 583 23.47 -52.65 22.82
N ALA A 584 22.43 -53.26 23.43
CA ALA A 584 21.50 -52.54 24.28
C ALA A 584 22.13 -52.08 25.60
N VAL A 585 23.11 -52.80 26.14
CA VAL A 585 23.91 -52.40 27.30
C VAL A 585 24.89 -51.27 26.94
N PHE A 586 25.52 -51.32 25.77
CA PHE A 586 26.39 -50.26 25.24
C PHE A 586 25.60 -49.01 24.84
N MET A 587 24.39 -49.15 24.29
CA MET A 587 23.46 -48.02 24.08
C MET A 587 22.78 -47.55 25.37
N ALA A 588 22.87 -48.33 26.46
CA ALA A 588 22.48 -47.94 27.80
C ALA A 588 23.65 -47.37 28.63
N ILE A 589 24.82 -47.13 28.03
CA ILE A 589 25.84 -46.29 28.65
C ILE A 589 25.17 -44.94 28.95
N ARG A 590 25.12 -44.59 30.25
CA ARG A 590 24.63 -43.28 30.71
C ARG A 590 25.33 -42.23 29.83
N PRO A 591 24.59 -41.40 29.07
CA PRO A 591 25.21 -40.33 28.29
C PRO A 591 26.13 -39.61 29.25
N HIS A 592 27.40 -39.45 28.89
CA HIS A 592 28.37 -38.88 29.81
C HIS A 592 27.80 -37.56 30.33
N ASP A 593 27.54 -37.51 31.64
CA ASP A 593 27.19 -36.28 32.32
C ASP A 593 28.47 -35.44 32.33
N HIS A 594 28.71 -34.72 31.25
CA HIS A 594 29.73 -33.68 31.25
C HIS A 594 29.29 -32.45 32.07
N LEU A 595 28.28 -32.62 32.93
CA LEU A 595 27.62 -31.63 33.79
C LEU A 595 27.93 -31.85 35.28
N GLU A 596 28.62 -32.94 35.60
CA GLU A 596 29.17 -33.28 36.92
C GLU A 596 30.63 -32.82 37.02
#